data_AF-A0A3A8HFT7-F1
#
_entry.id   AF-A0A3A8HFT7-F1
#
_cell.length_a   1.000
_cell.length_b   1.000
_cell.length_c   1.000
_cell.angle_alpha   90.00
_cell.angle_beta   90.00
_cell.angle_gamma   90.00
#
_symmetry.space_group_name_H-M   'P 1'
#
loop_
_entity.id
_entity.type
_entity.pdbx_description
1 polymer ?
#
loop_
_entity_poly.entity_id
_entity_poly.type
_entity_poly.pdbx_seq_one_letter_code
_entity_poly.pdbx_strand_id
1 'polypeptide(L)'
;LAIDPGDPDALLGAAHLYAVQMPSTRERDELGALYAERGLSQPSTPPELIPSLALVAAMAFNDLGQADQALERAAIVLAREPGNLEAKYEKALALFELCRFREAKAAFASLLTDKERAAHAHQHLGLLLEREGRWTQAQAHFDRARTLEPQDFPPPPLPTPDEFRAQVTKALADLPEDMRKDLEGVPVATEEIPSEDDLLANQPPLSPTILGLFRGPSLGEPCDGTETPCRSVALYRRNLARAVRSPEELREQIRVTLLHEIGHLRGEDDEELAARGLE
;
A
#
# COMPACT_ATOMS: atom_id res chain seq x y z
N LEU A 1 3.14 26.70 -18.46
CA LEU A 1 3.09 27.09 -17.03
C LEU A 1 3.62 28.49 -16.73
N ALA A 2 4.86 28.88 -17.10
CA ALA A 2 5.34 30.24 -16.82
C ALA A 2 4.66 31.34 -17.68
N ILE A 3 4.26 31.00 -18.91
CA ILE A 3 3.60 31.91 -19.85
C ILE A 3 2.07 31.86 -19.67
N ASP A 4 1.52 30.65 -19.67
CA ASP A 4 0.13 30.38 -19.29
C ASP A 4 0.14 29.29 -18.19
N PRO A 5 -0.18 29.63 -16.94
CA PRO A 5 -0.30 28.68 -15.84
C PRO A 5 -1.55 27.80 -15.90
N GLY A 6 -2.57 28.20 -16.66
CA GLY A 6 -3.86 27.49 -16.77
C GLY A 6 -3.98 26.63 -18.02
N ASP A 7 -2.99 26.64 -18.91
CA ASP A 7 -2.98 25.87 -20.15
C ASP A 7 -3.14 24.36 -19.86
N PRO A 8 -4.26 23.71 -20.28
CA PRO A 8 -4.56 22.32 -19.95
C PRO A 8 -3.54 21.31 -20.48
N ASP A 9 -2.97 21.55 -21.66
CA ASP A 9 -1.93 20.70 -22.26
C ASP A 9 -0.63 20.76 -21.45
N ALA A 10 -0.19 21.97 -21.06
CA ALA A 10 0.97 22.13 -20.20
C ALA A 10 0.78 21.50 -18.81
N LEU A 11 -0.44 21.59 -18.26
CA LEU A 11 -0.78 20.95 -16.99
C LEU A 11 -0.75 19.42 -17.10
N LEU A 12 -1.33 18.85 -18.16
CA LEU A 12 -1.26 17.41 -18.43
C LEU A 12 0.19 16.93 -18.62
N GLY A 13 0.99 17.68 -19.38
CA GLY A 13 2.41 17.37 -19.57
C GLY A 13 3.21 17.38 -18.27
N ALA A 14 2.96 18.35 -17.39
CA ALA A 14 3.58 18.41 -16.07
C ALA A 14 3.13 17.24 -15.18
N ALA A 15 1.83 16.96 -15.14
CA ALA A 15 1.28 15.84 -14.37
C ALA A 15 1.93 14.51 -14.80
N HIS A 16 1.99 14.25 -16.11
CA HIS A 16 2.57 13.03 -16.67
C HIS A 16 4.08 12.93 -16.42
N LEU A 17 4.81 14.05 -16.44
CA LEU A 17 6.23 14.05 -16.09
C LEU A 17 6.44 13.55 -14.66
N TYR A 18 5.72 14.13 -13.70
CA TYR A 18 5.95 13.86 -12.28
C TYR A 18 5.41 12.50 -11.83
N ALA A 19 4.19 12.13 -12.25
CA ALA A 19 3.54 10.89 -11.79
C ALA A 19 3.82 9.65 -12.66
N VAL A 20 4.34 9.80 -13.88
CA VAL A 20 4.48 8.66 -14.80
C VAL A 20 5.91 8.47 -15.31
N GLN A 21 6.61 9.55 -15.67
CA GLN A 21 7.94 9.44 -16.30
C GLN A 21 9.08 9.41 -15.29
N MET A 22 8.94 10.12 -14.18
CA MET A 22 9.95 10.14 -13.13
C MET A 22 9.74 8.98 -12.15
N PRO A 23 10.79 8.49 -11.48
CA PRO A 23 10.62 7.52 -10.41
C PRO A 23 9.68 8.07 -9.34
N SER A 24 8.69 7.27 -8.94
CA SER A 24 7.72 7.63 -7.91
C SER A 24 8.44 7.99 -6.60
N THR A 25 7.93 9.05 -5.98
CA THR A 25 8.29 9.57 -4.66
C THR A 25 7.09 10.40 -4.22
N ARG A 26 6.75 10.39 -2.93
CA ARG A 26 5.63 11.17 -2.40
C ARG A 26 5.53 12.60 -2.93
N GLU A 27 6.63 13.36 -2.91
CA GLU A 27 6.67 14.75 -3.43
C GLU A 27 6.29 14.85 -4.92
N ARG A 28 6.76 13.91 -5.75
CA ARG A 28 6.47 13.91 -7.19
C ARG A 28 5.04 13.45 -7.46
N ASP A 29 4.55 12.47 -6.72
CA ASP A 29 3.19 11.96 -6.90
C ASP A 29 2.19 13.03 -6.43
N GLU A 30 2.49 13.77 -5.36
CA GLU A 30 1.74 14.98 -4.94
C GLU A 30 1.72 16.05 -6.03
N LEU A 31 2.87 16.35 -6.66
CA LEU A 31 2.94 17.30 -7.78
C LEU A 31 2.15 16.81 -8.99
N GLY A 32 2.24 15.52 -9.31
CA GLY A 32 1.53 14.88 -10.41
C GLY A 32 0.01 14.99 -10.24
N ALA A 33 -0.49 14.61 -9.06
CA ALA A 33 -1.89 14.76 -8.67
C ALA A 33 -2.34 16.23 -8.72
N LEU A 34 -1.53 17.14 -8.18
CA LEU A 34 -1.84 18.58 -8.17
C LEU A 34 -2.02 19.15 -9.59
N TYR A 35 -1.09 18.84 -10.51
CA TYR A 35 -1.19 19.34 -11.87
C TYR A 35 -2.36 18.71 -12.64
N ALA A 36 -2.62 17.41 -12.43
CA ALA A 36 -3.74 16.71 -13.05
C ALA A 36 -5.08 17.30 -12.60
N GLU A 37 -5.28 17.46 -11.29
CA GLU A 37 -6.49 18.05 -10.70
C GLU A 37 -6.68 19.52 -11.10
N ARG A 38 -5.58 20.28 -11.16
CA ARG A 38 -5.61 21.65 -11.67
C ARG A 38 -6.04 21.70 -13.13
N GLY A 39 -5.61 20.75 -13.96
CA GLY A 39 -6.07 20.59 -15.33
C GLY A 39 -7.56 20.26 -15.38
N LEU A 40 -8.03 19.29 -14.58
CA LEU A 40 -9.46 18.90 -14.55
C LEU A 40 -10.39 20.04 -14.11
N SER A 41 -9.90 20.95 -13.27
CA SER A 41 -10.69 22.06 -12.75
C SER A 41 -10.73 23.31 -13.64
N GLN A 42 -9.92 23.39 -14.72
CA GLN A 42 -9.99 24.55 -15.62
C GLN A 42 -11.29 24.53 -16.44
N PRO A 43 -12.05 25.64 -16.48
CA PRO A 43 -13.24 25.75 -17.34
C PRO A 43 -12.92 25.60 -18.83
N SER A 44 -11.69 25.90 -19.23
CA SER A 44 -11.19 25.81 -20.61
C SER A 44 -10.65 24.44 -20.98
N THR A 45 -10.68 23.44 -20.08
CA THR A 45 -10.13 22.11 -20.38
C THR A 45 -10.92 21.44 -21.49
N PRO A 46 -10.26 21.12 -22.62
CA PRO A 46 -10.90 20.40 -23.70
C PRO A 46 -11.43 19.04 -23.22
N PRO A 47 -12.67 18.65 -23.58
CA PRO A 47 -13.24 17.38 -23.15
C PRO A 47 -12.38 16.14 -23.46
N GLU A 48 -11.59 16.20 -24.53
CA GLU A 48 -10.65 15.16 -24.97
C GLU A 48 -9.44 14.98 -24.02
N LEU A 49 -9.05 15.99 -23.25
CA LEU A 49 -7.93 15.87 -22.29
C LEU A 49 -8.35 15.32 -20.93
N ILE A 50 -9.64 15.36 -20.61
CA ILE A 50 -10.16 14.95 -19.31
C ILE A 50 -9.85 13.47 -18.99
N PRO A 51 -10.00 12.49 -19.89
CA PRO A 51 -9.60 11.10 -19.60
C PRO A 51 -8.11 10.99 -19.24
N SER A 52 -7.22 11.66 -19.97
CA SER A 52 -5.79 11.61 -19.70
C SER A 52 -5.43 12.28 -18.38
N LEU A 53 -6.00 13.45 -18.08
CA LEU A 53 -5.82 14.12 -16.79
C LEU A 53 -6.35 13.28 -15.63
N ALA A 54 -7.56 12.72 -15.76
CA ALA A 54 -8.15 11.87 -14.73
C ALA A 54 -7.39 10.56 -14.55
N LEU A 55 -6.81 10.00 -15.61
CA LEU A 55 -5.98 8.81 -15.51
C LEU A 55 -4.70 9.08 -14.72
N VAL A 56 -3.96 10.13 -15.07
CA VAL A 56 -2.75 10.52 -14.34
C VAL A 56 -3.05 10.86 -12.88
N ALA A 57 -4.18 11.53 -12.61
CA ALA A 57 -4.64 11.76 -11.24
C ALA A 57 -4.92 10.45 -10.50
N ALA A 58 -5.57 9.47 -11.14
CA ALA A 58 -5.87 8.19 -10.53
C ALA A 58 -4.61 7.41 -10.14
N MET A 59 -3.61 7.37 -11.03
CA MET A 59 -2.30 6.76 -10.77
C MET A 59 -1.61 7.43 -9.59
N ALA A 60 -1.46 8.76 -9.64
CA ALA A 60 -0.82 9.52 -8.57
C ALA A 60 -1.53 9.36 -7.22
N PHE A 61 -2.87 9.34 -7.20
CA PHE A 61 -3.63 9.11 -5.97
C PHE A 61 -3.45 7.70 -5.42
N ASN A 62 -3.32 6.67 -6.26
CA ASN A 62 -2.99 5.32 -5.79
C ASN A 62 -1.59 5.26 -5.19
N ASP A 63 -0.60 5.87 -5.84
CA ASP A 63 0.79 5.92 -5.35
C ASP A 63 0.90 6.68 -4.01
N LEU A 64 0.02 7.66 -3.78
CA LEU A 64 -0.11 8.40 -2.51
C LEU A 64 -0.95 7.68 -1.44
N GLY A 65 -1.50 6.49 -1.74
CA GLY A 65 -2.42 5.79 -0.84
C GLY A 65 -3.79 6.46 -0.68
N GLN A 66 -4.10 7.47 -1.49
CA GLN A 66 -5.39 8.19 -1.52
C GLN A 66 -6.42 7.45 -2.37
N ALA A 67 -6.70 6.20 -2.01
CA ALA A 67 -7.46 5.25 -2.83
C ALA A 67 -8.90 5.70 -3.14
N ASP A 68 -9.58 6.43 -2.25
CA ASP A 68 -10.92 6.99 -2.54
C ASP A 68 -10.88 7.97 -3.73
N GLN A 69 -9.88 8.87 -3.73
CA GLN A 69 -9.70 9.84 -4.82
C GLN A 69 -9.30 9.12 -6.12
N ALA A 70 -8.40 8.13 -6.03
CA ALA A 70 -8.01 7.31 -7.17
C ALA A 70 -9.23 6.61 -7.81
N LEU A 71 -10.11 6.02 -6.98
CA LEU A 71 -11.32 5.36 -7.44
C LEU A 71 -12.27 6.32 -8.17
N GLU A 72 -12.46 7.53 -7.63
CA GLU A 72 -13.26 8.57 -8.28
C GLU A 72 -12.69 8.97 -9.64
N ARG A 73 -11.37 9.17 -9.73
CA ARG A 73 -10.73 9.60 -10.98
C ARG A 73 -10.71 8.51 -12.03
N ALA A 74 -10.44 7.27 -11.64
CA ALA A 74 -10.59 6.13 -12.54
C ALA A 74 -12.04 5.99 -13.08
N ALA A 75 -13.05 6.31 -12.27
CA ALA A 75 -14.45 6.30 -12.73
C ALA A 75 -14.74 7.36 -13.80
N ILE A 76 -14.10 8.54 -13.75
CA ILE A 76 -14.21 9.58 -14.79
C ILE A 76 -13.69 9.05 -16.13
N VAL A 77 -12.54 8.37 -16.12
CA VAL A 77 -11.96 7.78 -17.33
C VAL A 77 -12.89 6.71 -17.89
N LEU A 78 -13.34 5.77 -17.05
CA LEU A 78 -14.15 4.63 -17.48
C LEU A 78 -15.56 5.01 -17.93
N ALA A 79 -16.10 6.16 -17.49
CA ALA A 79 -17.36 6.69 -18.00
C ALA A 79 -17.27 7.13 -19.47
N ARG A 80 -16.08 7.51 -19.94
CA ARG A 80 -15.82 7.99 -21.30
C ARG A 80 -15.18 6.91 -22.16
N GLU A 81 -14.29 6.12 -21.56
CA GLU A 81 -13.52 5.06 -22.18
C GLU A 81 -13.68 3.76 -21.40
N PRO A 82 -14.82 3.06 -21.51
CA PRO A 82 -15.06 1.81 -20.76
C PRO A 82 -14.06 0.68 -21.08
N GLY A 83 -13.33 0.81 -22.19
CA GLY A 83 -12.29 -0.12 -22.64
C GLY A 83 -10.89 0.19 -22.09
N ASN A 84 -10.68 1.32 -21.43
CA ASN A 84 -9.36 1.74 -20.96
C ASN A 84 -8.85 0.77 -19.87
N LEU A 85 -7.81 -0.01 -20.19
CA LEU A 85 -7.29 -1.08 -19.33
C LEU A 85 -6.50 -0.51 -18.14
N GLU A 86 -5.78 0.59 -18.36
CA GLU A 86 -5.06 1.30 -17.31
C GLU A 86 -6.02 1.80 -16.23
N ALA A 87 -7.09 2.50 -16.62
CA ALA A 87 -8.09 2.98 -15.65
C ALA A 87 -8.82 1.84 -14.93
N LYS A 88 -8.98 0.67 -15.56
CA LYS A 88 -9.51 -0.53 -14.88
C LYS A 88 -8.54 -1.06 -13.85
N TYR A 89 -7.23 -1.03 -14.15
CA TYR A 89 -6.18 -1.42 -13.23
C TYR A 89 -6.11 -0.46 -12.03
N GLU A 90 -6.08 0.85 -12.27
CA GLU A 90 -6.09 1.87 -11.21
C GLU A 90 -7.32 1.75 -10.31
N LYS A 91 -8.49 1.50 -10.91
CA LYS A 91 -9.71 1.19 -10.15
C LYS A 91 -9.57 -0.08 -9.31
N ALA A 92 -8.95 -1.14 -9.85
CA ALA A 92 -8.79 -2.41 -9.15
C ALA A 92 -7.84 -2.27 -7.95
N LEU A 93 -6.75 -1.51 -8.10
CA LEU A 93 -5.84 -1.13 -7.02
C LEU A 93 -6.59 -0.35 -5.93
N ALA A 94 -7.28 0.73 -6.30
CA ALA A 94 -8.04 1.53 -5.35
C ALA A 94 -9.08 0.71 -4.57
N LEU A 95 -9.79 -0.20 -5.25
CA LEU A 95 -10.72 -1.13 -4.59
C LEU A 95 -10.03 -2.10 -3.63
N PHE A 96 -8.81 -2.52 -3.93
CA PHE A 96 -8.03 -3.39 -3.05
C PHE A 96 -7.56 -2.63 -1.80
N GLU A 97 -7.02 -1.43 -1.97
CA GLU A 97 -6.58 -0.56 -0.87
C GLU A 97 -7.76 -0.15 0.03
N LEU A 98 -8.94 0.10 -0.54
CA LEU A 98 -10.17 0.36 0.22
C LEU A 98 -10.80 -0.89 0.84
N CYS A 99 -10.11 -2.03 0.85
CA CYS A 99 -10.59 -3.31 1.37
C CYS A 99 -11.90 -3.81 0.74
N ARG A 100 -12.27 -3.33 -0.47
CA ARG A 100 -13.43 -3.78 -1.25
C ARG A 100 -13.09 -5.04 -2.03
N PHE A 101 -12.64 -6.07 -1.32
CA PHE A 101 -11.96 -7.25 -1.87
C PHE A 101 -12.75 -8.00 -2.94
N ARG A 102 -14.08 -8.11 -2.79
CA ARG A 102 -14.93 -8.80 -3.78
C ARG A 102 -14.92 -8.07 -5.12
N GLU A 103 -15.00 -6.75 -5.10
CA GLU A 103 -14.98 -5.92 -6.30
C GLU A 103 -13.58 -5.86 -6.91
N ALA A 104 -12.55 -5.70 -6.08
CA ALA A 104 -11.15 -5.76 -6.51
C ALA A 104 -10.84 -7.07 -7.24
N LYS A 105 -11.27 -8.22 -6.68
CA LYS A 105 -11.09 -9.54 -7.29
C LYS A 105 -11.71 -9.64 -8.68
N ALA A 106 -12.95 -9.15 -8.82
CA ALA A 106 -13.62 -9.14 -10.13
C ALA A 106 -12.91 -8.23 -11.13
N ALA A 107 -12.44 -7.06 -10.67
CA ALA A 107 -11.70 -6.11 -11.50
C ALA A 107 -10.37 -6.68 -11.99
N PHE A 108 -9.53 -7.23 -11.10
CA PHE A 108 -8.27 -7.87 -11.50
C PHE A 108 -8.48 -9.09 -12.40
N ALA A 109 -9.50 -9.91 -12.15
CA ALA A 109 -9.83 -11.04 -13.01
C ALA A 109 -10.13 -10.60 -14.46
N SER A 110 -10.74 -9.43 -14.65
CA SER A 110 -11.03 -8.88 -15.98
C SER A 110 -9.79 -8.38 -16.73
N LEU A 111 -8.66 -8.18 -16.04
CA LEU A 111 -7.41 -7.69 -16.61
C LEU A 111 -6.45 -8.81 -17.04
N LEU A 112 -6.80 -10.08 -16.79
CA LEU A 112 -5.93 -11.21 -17.12
C LEU A 112 -5.68 -11.39 -18.63
N THR A 113 -6.50 -10.80 -19.49
CA THR A 113 -6.30 -10.82 -20.94
C THR A 113 -5.37 -9.72 -21.44
N ASP A 114 -5.07 -8.72 -20.61
CA ASP A 114 -4.16 -7.63 -20.93
C ASP A 114 -2.72 -8.09 -20.72
N LYS A 115 -1.88 -7.99 -21.76
CA LYS A 115 -0.49 -8.43 -21.68
C LYS A 115 0.35 -7.54 -20.76
N GLU A 116 0.03 -6.26 -20.68
CA GLU A 116 0.78 -5.29 -19.88
C GLU A 116 0.40 -5.36 -18.39
N ARG A 117 -0.85 -5.74 -18.08
CA ARG A 117 -1.35 -5.79 -16.70
C ARG A 117 -1.56 -7.20 -16.15
N ALA A 118 -1.43 -8.26 -16.94
CA ALA A 118 -1.70 -9.63 -16.50
C ALA A 118 -0.81 -10.07 -15.32
N ALA A 119 0.47 -9.68 -15.29
CA ALA A 119 1.38 -10.06 -14.21
C ALA A 119 0.95 -9.44 -12.87
N HIS A 120 0.73 -8.13 -12.85
CA HIS A 120 0.21 -7.37 -11.72
C HIS A 120 -1.18 -7.87 -11.28
N ALA A 121 -2.09 -8.13 -12.23
CA ALA A 121 -3.40 -8.68 -11.92
C ALA A 121 -3.32 -10.07 -11.27
N HIS A 122 -2.41 -10.94 -11.74
CA HIS A 122 -2.14 -12.21 -11.08
C HIS A 122 -1.58 -12.03 -9.68
N GLN A 123 -0.68 -11.08 -9.45
CA GLN A 123 -0.15 -10.76 -8.12
C GLN A 123 -1.28 -10.42 -7.14
N HIS A 124 -2.16 -9.46 -7.49
CA HIS A 124 -3.25 -9.07 -6.59
C HIS A 124 -4.32 -10.15 -6.40
N LEU A 125 -4.62 -10.96 -7.44
CA LEU A 125 -5.49 -12.13 -7.26
C LEU A 125 -4.90 -13.14 -6.29
N GLY A 126 -3.57 -13.30 -6.29
CA GLY A 126 -2.86 -14.10 -5.31
C GLY A 126 -3.08 -13.58 -3.88
N LEU A 127 -2.85 -12.28 -3.65
CA LEU A 127 -3.06 -11.64 -2.34
C LEU A 127 -4.51 -11.79 -1.85
N LEU A 128 -5.49 -11.58 -2.73
CA LEU A 128 -6.92 -11.74 -2.43
C LEU A 128 -7.27 -13.19 -2.07
N LEU A 129 -6.67 -14.18 -2.74
CA LEU A 129 -6.88 -15.60 -2.43
C LEU A 129 -6.19 -16.03 -1.13
N GLU A 130 -5.06 -15.43 -0.76
CA GLU A 130 -4.45 -15.65 0.56
C GLU A 130 -5.37 -15.20 1.68
N ARG A 131 -6.02 -14.04 1.53
CA ARG A 131 -7.04 -13.55 2.47
C ARG A 131 -8.23 -14.50 2.60
N GLU A 132 -8.61 -15.16 1.51
CA GLU A 132 -9.65 -16.21 1.53
C GLU A 132 -9.18 -17.56 2.10
N GLY A 133 -7.91 -17.68 2.52
CA GLY A 133 -7.31 -18.95 2.98
C GLY A 133 -7.07 -19.97 1.86
N ARG A 134 -7.10 -19.54 0.59
CA ARG A 134 -6.99 -20.40 -0.60
C ARG A 134 -5.54 -20.46 -1.09
N TRP A 135 -4.66 -20.92 -0.22
CA TRP A 135 -3.20 -20.87 -0.38
C TRP A 135 -2.68 -21.47 -1.69
N THR A 136 -3.16 -22.66 -2.08
CA THR A 136 -2.70 -23.33 -3.31
C THR A 136 -3.03 -22.52 -4.57
N GLN A 137 -4.20 -21.87 -4.57
CA GLN A 137 -4.63 -21.06 -5.71
C GLN A 137 -3.92 -19.71 -5.74
N ALA A 138 -3.68 -19.12 -4.57
CA ALA A 138 -2.83 -17.95 -4.45
C ALA A 138 -1.43 -18.21 -5.01
N GLN A 139 -0.82 -19.34 -4.63
CA GLN A 139 0.51 -19.72 -5.13
C GLN A 139 0.54 -19.84 -6.65
N ALA A 140 -0.47 -20.48 -7.26
CA ALA A 140 -0.55 -20.60 -8.72
C ALA A 140 -0.61 -19.22 -9.41
N HIS A 141 -1.28 -18.24 -8.79
CA HIS A 141 -1.32 -16.87 -9.27
C HIS A 141 0.03 -16.15 -9.13
N PHE A 142 0.71 -16.27 -7.98
CA PHE A 142 2.06 -15.70 -7.80
C PHE A 142 3.08 -16.30 -8.75
N ASP A 143 3.03 -17.62 -8.98
CA ASP A 143 3.91 -18.29 -9.95
C ASP A 143 3.67 -17.78 -11.37
N ARG A 144 2.41 -17.47 -11.70
CA ARG A 144 2.06 -16.90 -13.00
C ARG A 144 2.55 -15.46 -13.14
N ALA A 145 2.39 -14.62 -12.11
CA ALA A 145 2.94 -13.25 -12.09
C ALA A 145 4.46 -13.29 -12.31
N ARG A 146 5.18 -14.13 -11.56
CA ARG A 146 6.63 -14.33 -11.68
C ARG A 146 7.07 -14.87 -13.04
N THR A 147 6.28 -15.71 -13.67
CA THR A 147 6.57 -16.22 -15.01
C THR A 147 6.48 -15.11 -16.06
N LEU A 148 5.54 -14.17 -15.88
CA LEU A 148 5.33 -13.06 -16.81
C LEU A 148 6.37 -11.96 -16.60
N GLU A 149 6.58 -11.54 -15.36
CA GLU A 149 7.49 -10.45 -14.97
C GLU A 149 8.38 -10.87 -13.79
N PRO A 150 9.45 -11.63 -14.04
CA PRO A 150 10.30 -12.19 -12.98
C PRO A 150 11.14 -11.13 -12.25
N GLN A 151 11.36 -9.96 -12.86
CA GLN A 151 12.10 -8.85 -12.24
C GLN A 151 11.24 -8.11 -11.21
N ASP A 152 9.96 -7.95 -11.50
CA ASP A 152 9.01 -7.23 -10.65
C ASP A 152 8.39 -8.13 -9.58
N PHE A 153 8.22 -9.42 -9.87
CA PHE A 153 7.66 -10.41 -8.93
C PHE A 153 8.64 -11.55 -8.57
N PRO A 154 9.82 -11.24 -7.98
CA PRO A 154 10.74 -12.27 -7.52
C PRO A 154 10.10 -13.12 -6.40
N PRO A 155 10.59 -14.34 -6.15
CA PRO A 155 10.13 -15.13 -5.02
C PRO A 155 10.54 -14.43 -3.71
N PRO A 156 9.59 -14.19 -2.78
CA PRO A 156 9.92 -13.52 -1.53
C PRO A 156 10.77 -14.43 -0.62
N PRO A 157 11.70 -13.88 0.18
CA PRO A 157 12.43 -14.63 1.21
C PRO A 157 11.48 -14.97 2.39
N LEU A 158 10.55 -15.89 2.20
CA LEU A 158 9.53 -16.22 3.19
C LEU A 158 10.03 -17.28 4.20
N PRO A 159 10.41 -16.91 5.44
CA PRO A 159 10.79 -17.88 6.46
C PRO A 159 9.58 -18.70 6.94
N THR A 160 9.82 -19.88 7.50
CA THR A 160 8.78 -20.61 8.24
C THR A 160 8.27 -19.76 9.42
N PRO A 161 7.06 -20.04 9.94
CA PRO A 161 6.55 -19.33 11.12
C PRO A 161 7.51 -19.37 12.31
N ASP A 162 8.23 -20.47 12.51
CA ASP A 162 9.16 -20.65 13.64
C ASP A 162 10.43 -19.84 13.45
N GLU A 163 11.00 -19.83 12.24
CA GLU A 163 12.14 -18.99 11.89
C GLU A 163 11.81 -17.50 11.99
N PHE A 164 10.60 -17.10 11.55
CA PHE A 164 10.15 -15.72 11.67
C PHE A 164 10.01 -15.30 13.14
N ARG A 165 9.37 -16.12 13.99
CA ARG A 165 9.29 -15.87 15.43
C ARG A 165 10.67 -15.75 16.08
N ALA A 166 11.62 -16.60 15.69
CA ALA A 166 12.99 -16.50 16.17
C ALA A 166 13.68 -15.20 15.75
N GLN A 167 13.45 -14.72 14.51
CA GLN A 167 13.98 -13.44 14.04
C GLN A 167 13.38 -12.25 14.79
N VAL A 168 12.05 -12.22 15.00
CA VAL A 168 11.38 -11.19 15.80
C VAL A 168 11.87 -11.20 17.25
N THR A 169 12.03 -12.38 17.85
CA THR A 169 12.57 -12.53 19.22
C THR A 169 13.98 -11.96 19.32
N LYS A 170 14.82 -12.20 18.31
CA LYS A 170 16.15 -11.62 18.25
C LYS A 170 16.10 -10.10 18.11
N ALA A 171 15.26 -9.57 17.23
CA ALA A 171 15.09 -8.12 17.04
C ALA A 171 14.68 -7.43 18.35
N LEU A 172 13.73 -8.01 19.08
CA LEU A 172 13.30 -7.53 20.41
C LEU A 172 14.45 -7.55 21.43
N ALA A 173 15.28 -8.59 21.43
CA ALA A 173 16.42 -8.69 22.33
C ALA A 173 17.48 -7.62 22.03
N ASP A 174 17.66 -7.29 20.74
CA ASP A 174 18.64 -6.31 20.25
C ASP A 174 18.18 -4.84 20.42
N LEU A 175 16.93 -4.59 20.84
CA LEU A 175 16.41 -3.24 21.10
C LEU A 175 17.17 -2.51 22.24
N PRO A 176 17.21 -1.17 22.23
CA PRO A 176 17.61 -0.37 23.39
C PRO A 176 16.82 -0.73 24.68
N GLU A 177 17.44 -0.55 25.85
CA GLU A 177 16.83 -0.95 27.13
C GLU A 177 15.53 -0.19 27.44
N ASP A 178 15.47 1.10 27.10
CA ASP A 178 14.27 1.92 27.23
C ASP A 178 13.11 1.39 26.38
N MET A 179 13.37 1.02 25.12
CA MET A 179 12.35 0.43 24.24
C MET A 179 11.88 -0.94 24.72
N ARG A 180 12.80 -1.76 25.27
CA ARG A 180 12.40 -3.04 25.88
C ARG A 180 11.50 -2.85 27.10
N LYS A 181 11.71 -1.80 27.88
CA LYS A 181 10.84 -1.44 29.02
C LYS A 181 9.47 -0.97 28.57
N ASP A 182 9.40 -0.18 27.51
CA ASP A 182 8.12 0.28 26.94
C ASP A 182 7.23 -0.88 26.48
N LEU A 183 7.84 -1.97 26.02
CA LEU A 183 7.15 -3.20 25.59
C LEU A 183 6.78 -4.14 26.75
N GLU A 184 7.11 -3.83 28.01
CA GLU A 184 6.71 -4.67 29.14
C GLU A 184 5.18 -4.75 29.25
N GLY A 185 4.62 -5.96 29.07
CA GLY A 185 3.18 -6.18 29.06
C GLY A 185 2.48 -5.85 27.74
N VAL A 186 3.22 -5.45 26.70
CA VAL A 186 2.73 -5.25 25.32
C VAL A 186 3.14 -6.46 24.47
N PRO A 187 2.25 -7.44 24.23
CA PRO A 187 2.59 -8.58 23.41
C PRO A 187 2.89 -8.18 21.97
N VAL A 188 3.99 -8.73 21.45
CA VAL A 188 4.39 -8.63 20.05
C VAL A 188 4.05 -9.95 19.35
N ALA A 189 2.98 -9.93 18.57
CA ALA A 189 2.46 -11.09 17.85
C ALA A 189 3.06 -11.18 16.44
N THR A 190 3.28 -12.42 16.00
CA THR A 190 3.63 -12.71 14.61
C THR A 190 2.42 -13.30 13.91
N GLU A 191 1.94 -12.63 12.86
CA GLU A 191 0.74 -13.01 12.12
C GLU A 191 1.07 -13.23 10.64
N GLU A 192 0.19 -13.91 9.90
CA GLU A 192 0.42 -14.18 8.47
C GLU A 192 0.20 -12.94 7.60
N ILE A 193 -0.94 -12.28 7.81
CA ILE A 193 -1.46 -11.10 7.09
C ILE A 193 -2.43 -10.35 8.04
N PRO A 194 -2.72 -9.06 7.81
CA PRO A 194 -3.67 -8.30 8.61
C PRO A 194 -5.10 -8.83 8.52
N SER A 195 -5.80 -8.84 9.65
CA SER A 195 -7.22 -9.21 9.73
C SER A 195 -8.12 -8.14 9.10
N GLU A 196 -9.39 -8.46 8.80
CA GLU A 196 -10.34 -7.42 8.32
C GLU A 196 -10.61 -6.38 9.39
N ASP A 197 -10.70 -6.79 10.65
CA ASP A 197 -10.95 -5.87 11.76
C ASP A 197 -9.80 -4.86 11.90
N ASP A 198 -8.54 -5.30 11.76
CA ASP A 198 -7.38 -4.41 11.74
C ASP A 198 -7.45 -3.38 10.61
N LEU A 199 -7.75 -3.84 9.39
CA LEU A 199 -7.75 -2.98 8.21
C LEU A 199 -8.89 -1.95 8.24
N LEU A 200 -10.05 -2.35 8.76
CA LEU A 200 -11.27 -1.54 8.78
C LEU A 200 -11.43 -0.71 10.07
N ALA A 201 -10.46 -0.76 10.98
CA ALA A 201 -10.50 -0.02 12.24
C ALA A 201 -10.54 1.51 12.03
N ASN A 202 -9.98 2.00 10.92
CA ASN A 202 -9.87 3.42 10.58
C ASN A 202 -10.63 3.77 9.28
N GLN A 203 -10.87 5.06 9.06
CA GLN A 203 -11.38 5.60 7.79
C GLN A 203 -10.46 6.72 7.29
N PRO A 204 -9.85 6.58 6.08
CA PRO A 204 -9.91 5.40 5.19
C PRO A 204 -9.29 4.15 5.84
N PRO A 205 -9.63 2.94 5.35
CA PRO A 205 -9.05 1.70 5.87
C PRO A 205 -7.54 1.65 5.63
N LEU A 206 -6.83 0.86 6.45
CA LEU A 206 -5.41 0.62 6.26
C LEU A 206 -5.17 -0.21 5.00
N SER A 207 -4.02 -0.01 4.36
CA SER A 207 -3.61 -0.84 3.23
C SER A 207 -3.56 -2.32 3.61
N PRO A 208 -4.08 -3.25 2.79
CA PRO A 208 -3.93 -4.68 3.03
C PRO A 208 -2.46 -5.16 3.04
N THR A 209 -1.52 -4.31 2.60
CA THR A 209 -0.10 -4.61 2.51
C THR A 209 0.75 -4.06 3.67
N ILE A 210 0.14 -3.45 4.70
CA ILE A 210 0.86 -2.99 5.90
C ILE A 210 1.77 -4.09 6.49
N LEU A 211 2.93 -3.68 7.01
CA LEU A 211 3.99 -4.59 7.46
C LEU A 211 3.88 -4.94 8.94
N GLY A 212 3.38 -4.01 9.73
CA GLY A 212 3.07 -4.15 11.15
C GLY A 212 1.84 -3.33 11.52
N LEU A 213 1.40 -3.48 12.77
CA LEU A 213 0.33 -2.67 13.34
C LEU A 213 0.46 -2.60 14.86
N PHE A 214 0.56 -1.40 15.39
CA PHE A 214 0.30 -1.10 16.79
C PHE A 214 -1.22 -1.00 17.04
N ARG A 215 -1.70 -1.76 18.02
CA ARG A 215 -3.10 -1.75 18.46
C ARG A 215 -3.19 -1.16 19.87
N GLY A 216 -4.16 -0.28 20.08
CA GLY A 216 -4.46 0.32 21.37
C GLY A 216 -3.96 1.76 21.52
N PRO A 217 -4.23 2.40 22.68
CA PRO A 217 -3.82 3.78 22.94
C PRO A 217 -2.30 3.88 23.17
N SER A 218 -1.70 5.03 22.90
CA SER A 218 -0.27 5.28 23.19
C SER A 218 0.04 5.18 24.69
N LEU A 219 1.32 5.09 25.10
CA LEU A 219 1.73 5.00 26.51
C LEU A 219 1.27 6.21 27.34
N GLY A 220 1.13 7.38 26.72
CA GLY A 220 0.62 8.59 27.37
C GLY A 220 -0.88 8.58 27.65
N GLU A 221 -1.61 7.64 27.07
CA GLU A 221 -3.07 7.55 27.12
C GLU A 221 -3.54 6.39 27.99
N PRO A 222 -4.66 6.53 28.72
CA PRO A 222 -5.16 5.48 29.59
C PRO A 222 -5.77 4.33 28.77
N CYS A 223 -5.55 3.10 29.24
CA CYS A 223 -6.39 1.97 28.86
C CYS A 223 -7.78 2.12 29.49
N ASP A 224 -8.83 2.01 28.70
CA ASP A 224 -10.22 2.07 29.18
C ASP A 224 -10.70 0.74 29.80
N GLY A 225 -9.94 -0.35 29.62
CA GLY A 225 -10.18 -1.66 30.20
C GLY A 225 -11.20 -2.51 29.43
N THR A 226 -11.59 -2.11 28.21
CA THR A 226 -12.51 -2.91 27.38
C THR A 226 -11.81 -4.06 26.66
N GLU A 227 -10.51 -3.93 26.40
CA GLU A 227 -9.69 -4.92 25.71
C GLU A 227 -8.56 -5.45 26.60
N THR A 228 -8.23 -6.73 26.44
CA THR A 228 -7.11 -7.38 27.14
C THR A 228 -6.40 -8.34 26.19
N PRO A 229 -5.11 -8.09 25.85
CA PRO A 229 -4.29 -6.95 26.28
C PRO A 229 -4.81 -5.63 25.68
N CYS A 230 -4.67 -4.53 26.44
CA CYS A 230 -5.06 -3.19 25.96
C CYS A 230 -4.18 -2.69 24.81
N ARG A 231 -2.93 -3.16 24.75
CA ARG A 231 -1.96 -2.79 23.73
C ARG A 231 -1.37 -4.05 23.13
N SER A 232 -1.10 -4.03 21.83
CA SER A 232 -0.32 -5.09 21.19
C SER A 232 0.36 -4.57 19.94
N VAL A 233 1.39 -5.29 19.49
CA VAL A 233 2.03 -5.05 18.20
C VAL A 233 1.88 -6.32 17.37
N ALA A 234 1.44 -6.19 16.12
CA ALA A 234 1.47 -7.28 15.14
C ALA A 234 2.57 -7.04 14.10
N LEU A 235 3.27 -8.10 13.72
CA LEU A 235 4.16 -8.10 12.55
C LEU A 235 3.65 -9.14 11.54
N TYR A 236 3.42 -8.71 10.30
CA TYR A 236 2.77 -9.52 9.26
C TYR A 236 3.80 -10.22 8.37
N ARG A 237 4.08 -11.49 8.67
CA ARG A 237 5.15 -12.31 8.10
C ARG A 237 5.18 -12.30 6.57
N ARG A 238 4.03 -12.48 5.91
CA ARG A 238 3.99 -12.56 4.46
C ARG A 238 4.13 -11.19 3.80
N ASN A 239 3.59 -10.13 4.40
CA ASN A 239 3.73 -8.76 3.92
C ASN A 239 5.18 -8.31 4.01
N LEU A 240 5.82 -8.50 5.16
CA LEU A 240 7.25 -8.26 5.37
C LEU A 240 8.13 -9.01 4.36
N ALA A 241 7.87 -10.31 4.16
CA ALA A 241 8.64 -11.09 3.18
C ALA A 241 8.45 -10.62 1.74
N ARG A 242 7.27 -10.08 1.37
CA ARG A 242 7.00 -9.57 0.03
C ARG A 242 7.56 -8.16 -0.21
N ALA A 243 7.84 -7.39 0.85
CA ALA A 243 8.42 -6.05 0.76
C ALA A 243 9.93 -6.06 0.44
N VAL A 244 10.60 -7.20 0.59
CA VAL A 244 12.06 -7.32 0.47
C VAL A 244 12.49 -8.42 -0.49
N ARG A 245 13.76 -8.39 -0.92
CA ARG A 245 14.32 -9.33 -1.91
C ARG A 245 15.25 -10.37 -1.31
N SER A 246 15.76 -10.15 -0.10
CA SER A 246 16.72 -11.06 0.55
C SER A 246 16.39 -11.35 2.02
N PRO A 247 16.83 -12.49 2.58
CA PRO A 247 16.70 -12.78 4.01
C PRO A 247 17.40 -11.74 4.91
N GLU A 248 18.46 -11.10 4.41
CA GLU A 248 19.18 -10.03 5.10
C GLU A 248 18.31 -8.76 5.19
N GLU A 249 17.74 -8.34 4.06
CA GLU A 249 16.77 -7.22 4.02
C GLU A 249 15.55 -7.52 4.89
N LEU A 250 15.05 -8.77 4.91
CA LEU A 250 13.92 -9.12 5.78
C LEU A 250 14.22 -8.88 7.26
N ARG A 251 15.42 -9.24 7.74
CA ARG A 251 15.79 -9.01 9.15
C ARG A 251 15.83 -7.52 9.47
N GLU A 252 16.33 -6.72 8.54
CA GLU A 252 16.36 -5.27 8.69
C GLU A 252 14.96 -4.67 8.64
N GLN A 253 14.10 -5.13 7.73
CA GLN A 253 12.71 -4.68 7.63
C GLN A 253 11.91 -5.02 8.89
N ILE A 254 12.10 -6.21 9.47
CA ILE A 254 11.50 -6.57 10.77
C ILE A 254 11.92 -5.56 11.84
N ARG A 255 13.20 -5.17 11.88
CA ARG A 255 13.72 -4.19 12.84
C ARG A 255 13.10 -2.80 12.61
N VAL A 256 13.06 -2.32 11.37
CA VAL A 256 12.49 -1.03 11.00
C VAL A 256 11.01 -0.97 11.36
N THR A 257 10.22 -1.97 10.94
CA THR A 257 8.80 -2.05 11.27
C THR A 257 8.58 -2.10 12.78
N LEU A 258 9.35 -2.90 13.52
CA LEU A 258 9.21 -2.94 14.99
C LEU A 258 9.49 -1.57 15.63
N LEU A 259 10.49 -0.84 15.15
CA LEU A 259 10.79 0.52 15.65
C LEU A 259 9.70 1.52 15.30
N HIS A 260 9.08 1.39 14.13
CA HIS A 260 7.92 2.17 13.71
C HIS A 260 6.74 1.96 14.68
N GLU A 261 6.37 0.70 14.96
CA GLU A 261 5.26 0.39 15.87
C GLU A 261 5.55 0.82 17.32
N ILE A 262 6.80 0.75 17.77
CA ILE A 262 7.20 1.28 19.09
C ILE A 262 7.08 2.81 19.12
N GLY A 263 7.30 3.48 17.99
CA GLY A 263 7.05 4.90 17.84
C GLY A 263 5.59 5.25 18.11
N HIS A 264 4.65 4.56 17.47
CA HIS A 264 3.22 4.73 17.75
C HIS A 264 2.85 4.40 19.20
N LEU A 265 3.46 3.35 19.77
CA LEU A 265 3.30 3.04 21.19
C LEU A 265 3.74 4.24 22.06
N ARG A 266 4.77 4.99 21.68
CA ARG A 266 5.22 6.21 22.35
C ARG A 266 4.40 7.45 22.01
N GLY A 267 3.46 7.36 21.07
CA GLY A 267 2.63 8.47 20.61
C GLY A 267 3.29 9.33 19.53
N GLU A 268 4.30 8.81 18.84
CA GLU A 268 4.92 9.47 17.67
C GLU A 268 4.00 9.35 16.45
N ASP A 269 3.97 10.40 15.62
CA ASP A 269 3.24 10.41 14.35
C ASP A 269 4.09 9.94 13.16
N ASP A 270 3.44 9.70 12.01
CA ASP A 270 4.11 9.20 10.80
C ASP A 270 5.23 10.13 10.32
N GLU A 271 5.11 11.46 10.50
CA GLU A 271 6.11 12.43 10.08
C GLU A 271 7.38 12.34 10.94
N GLU A 272 7.22 12.17 12.26
CA GLU A 272 8.32 11.95 13.19
C GLU A 272 9.06 10.64 12.90
N LEU A 273 8.34 9.59 12.53
CA LEU A 273 8.91 8.30 12.15
C LEU A 273 9.64 8.36 10.80
N ALA A 274 9.06 9.04 9.81
CA ALA A 274 9.69 9.29 8.52
C ALA A 274 11.01 10.05 8.66
N ALA A 275 11.06 11.07 9.52
CA ALA A 275 12.27 11.85 9.81
C ALA A 275 13.41 11.00 10.40
N ARG A 276 13.09 9.83 10.98
CA ARG A 276 14.05 8.85 11.53
C ARG A 276 14.40 7.75 10.53
N GLY A 277 13.84 7.78 9.32
CA GLY A 277 14.02 6.76 8.29
C GLY A 277 13.30 5.45 8.62
N LEU A 278 12.12 5.54 9.25
CA LEU A 278 11.29 4.40 9.64
C LEU A 278 10.02 4.25 8.80
N GLU A 279 9.95 4.88 7.63
CA GLU A 279 8.94 4.60 6.58
C GLU A 279 9.29 3.33 5.78
#